data_AF-A0A418VPG2-F1
#
_entry.id   AF-A0A418VPG2-F1
#
_cell.length_a   1.000
_cell.length_b   1.000
_cell.length_c   1.000
_cell.angle_alpha   90.00
_cell.angle_beta   90.00
_cell.angle_gamma   90.00
#
_symmetry.space_group_name_H-M   'P 1'
#
loop_
_entity.id
_entity.type
_entity.pdbx_description
1 polymer ?
#
loop_
_entity_poly.entity_id
_entity_poly.type
_entity_poly.pdbx_seq_one_letter_code
_entity_poly.pdbx_strand_id
1 'polypeptide(L)'
;MTVGTLKRVAALLLPLLALVAAPAWAEGRRVALVLGNSAYQHAPPLPNPVNDARVIGETLAKAGFELIGGSAQLDLDKTGTEQAIRKFGARLAGADVGLFYYAGHGVQVRGSNFLLPVTANLTKEADVRYELIDVSVVLDEMTLAESRLNIIILDACRNNPFGGRGLRSVSSGLAQMQAPAGTIIAYATQPGAVAADGEGANSPYTEALAKAVSKPGDTVFDVFNDVGVTVKRNTGGAQQPWVSASPIEGRFYFLGPTTVVTPPPAAAAPVSTDKEMAFWDSVKSSANPRMFEAYLRQFPQGTFAAIAEAKIAELNSPAAVARVAAVPSIPAAPPSPSSASPAPPPAAPVELSTPAPPPAPPPPVVAALAAPPPPAPVRRLDVSAIPYLPAKARDALARYPDLPSPKAIAISQRGNYAYFTNKTNARSEEDVKRSALQYCQFNAEEPCALYAVGDAVVFDPKIGFKATPVAIPGSGRFDPELVPFVSDRTREVSMTNYQRNPDHKAIALTPSGVWAAVWGRASDDEAREAALEQCQQRSEKMECYLYAVNGQVVFDEER
;
A
#
# COMPACT_ATOMS: atom_id res chain seq x y z
N MET A 1 -63.71 43.05 -43.46
CA MET A 1 -62.32 43.32 -43.90
C MET A 1 -61.64 44.05 -42.76
N THR A 2 -60.80 43.33 -41.98
CA THR A 2 -59.36 43.60 -41.72
C THR A 2 -59.09 44.87 -40.90
N VAL A 3 -58.28 44.96 -39.83
CA VAL A 3 -57.29 44.11 -39.16
C VAL A 3 -56.98 44.80 -37.81
N GLY A 4 -56.70 44.02 -36.75
CA GLY A 4 -55.65 44.32 -35.76
C GLY A 4 -55.95 45.24 -34.58
N THR A 5 -55.86 44.71 -33.36
CA THR A 5 -54.88 45.19 -32.35
C THR A 5 -54.73 44.23 -31.17
N LEU A 6 -53.48 43.78 -31.01
CA LEU A 6 -52.88 43.08 -29.89
C LEU A 6 -52.96 43.93 -28.61
N LYS A 7 -53.45 43.40 -27.48
CA LYS A 7 -52.86 43.67 -26.15
C LYS A 7 -52.94 42.44 -25.24
N ARG A 8 -51.76 42.09 -24.76
CA ARG A 8 -51.35 40.91 -23.99
C ARG A 8 -51.93 40.95 -22.56
N VAL A 9 -52.53 39.86 -22.11
CA VAL A 9 -52.58 39.47 -20.69
C VAL A 9 -52.04 38.06 -20.63
N ALA A 10 -50.74 37.94 -20.39
CA ALA A 10 -50.07 36.67 -20.18
C ALA A 10 -49.94 36.43 -18.67
N ALA A 11 -50.39 35.25 -18.26
CA ALA A 11 -50.48 34.76 -16.90
C ALA A 11 -49.15 34.83 -16.14
N LEU A 12 -49.21 35.37 -14.91
CA LEU A 12 -48.22 35.11 -13.87
C LEU A 12 -48.62 33.79 -13.18
N LEU A 13 -48.02 32.68 -13.63
CA LEU A 13 -47.91 31.46 -12.85
C LEU A 13 -46.41 31.26 -12.59
N LEU A 14 -45.98 31.61 -11.37
CA LEU A 14 -44.67 31.23 -10.83
C LEU A 14 -44.50 29.71 -10.94
N PRO A 15 -43.44 29.18 -11.57
CA PRO A 15 -42.97 27.87 -11.19
C PRO A 15 -42.19 28.05 -9.88
N LEU A 16 -42.75 27.50 -8.80
CA LEU A 16 -42.01 27.18 -7.58
C LEU A 16 -40.88 26.22 -8.00
N LEU A 17 -39.69 26.78 -8.22
CA LEU A 17 -38.48 26.03 -8.47
C LEU A 17 -38.19 25.23 -7.18
N ALA A 18 -38.63 23.98 -7.15
CA ALA A 18 -38.27 23.04 -6.11
C ALA A 18 -36.75 22.89 -6.16
N LEU A 19 -36.08 23.59 -5.25
CA LEU A 19 -34.67 23.44 -4.96
C LEU A 19 -34.51 22.00 -4.45
N VAL A 20 -34.17 21.08 -5.35
CA VAL A 20 -33.70 19.75 -4.96
C VAL A 20 -32.34 19.98 -4.30
N ALA A 21 -32.36 20.20 -2.99
CA ALA A 21 -31.18 20.06 -2.17
C ALA A 21 -30.75 18.60 -2.32
N ALA A 22 -29.74 18.35 -3.16
CA ALA A 22 -28.99 17.13 -3.06
C ALA A 22 -28.58 16.97 -1.59
N PRO A 23 -28.64 15.76 -1.00
CA PRO A 23 -27.98 15.55 0.27
C PRO A 23 -26.49 15.77 0.00
N ALA A 24 -26.01 16.97 0.29
CA ALA A 24 -24.61 17.19 0.51
C ALA A 24 -24.31 16.37 1.76
N TRP A 25 -23.82 15.15 1.57
CA TRP A 25 -22.83 14.66 2.52
C TRP A 25 -21.83 15.80 2.59
N ALA A 26 -21.73 16.45 3.75
CA ALA A 26 -20.65 17.37 4.01
C ALA A 26 -19.38 16.52 3.96
N GLU A 27 -18.89 16.25 2.75
CA GLU A 27 -17.63 15.57 2.53
C GLU A 27 -16.58 16.55 3.02
N GLY A 28 -15.93 16.16 4.11
CA GLY A 28 -14.82 16.89 4.68
C GLY A 28 -13.79 17.28 3.61
N ARG A 29 -13.11 18.40 3.80
CA ARG A 29 -12.26 19.02 2.77
C ARG A 29 -11.15 18.07 2.36
N ARG A 30 -11.04 17.79 1.06
CA ARG A 30 -10.05 16.86 0.47
C ARG A 30 -9.03 17.63 -0.34
N VAL A 31 -7.74 17.42 -0.07
CA VAL A 31 -6.65 18.13 -0.75
C VAL A 31 -5.67 17.11 -1.32
N ALA A 32 -5.24 17.31 -2.56
CA ALA A 32 -4.24 16.45 -3.18
C ALA A 32 -3.08 17.21 -3.84
N LEU A 33 -1.87 16.69 -3.68
CA LEU A 33 -0.71 17.05 -4.48
C LEU A 33 -0.36 15.88 -5.40
N VAL A 34 -0.35 16.13 -6.71
CA VAL A 34 -0.09 15.13 -7.74
C VAL A 34 1.11 15.56 -8.57
N LEU A 35 2.17 14.77 -8.53
CA LEU A 35 3.45 15.03 -9.19
C LEU A 35 3.75 13.97 -10.26
N GLY A 36 4.25 14.40 -11.42
CA GLY A 36 4.68 13.50 -12.50
C GLY A 36 5.96 13.99 -13.16
N ASN A 37 7.04 13.22 -13.07
CA ASN A 37 8.35 13.59 -13.61
C ASN A 37 8.79 12.57 -14.67
N SER A 38 8.98 13.05 -15.90
CA SER A 38 9.36 12.29 -17.11
C SER A 38 10.66 12.81 -17.74
N ALA A 39 10.86 14.13 -17.78
CA ALA A 39 11.90 14.81 -18.56
C ALA A 39 13.22 15.00 -17.79
N TYR A 40 13.80 13.91 -17.28
CA TYR A 40 15.05 13.96 -16.51
C TYR A 40 16.26 14.41 -17.35
N GLN A 41 17.03 15.35 -16.82
CA GLN A 41 18.20 15.93 -17.49
C GLN A 41 19.46 15.06 -17.34
N HIS A 42 19.59 14.36 -16.21
CA HIS A 42 20.79 13.59 -15.86
C HIS A 42 20.51 12.12 -15.50
N ALA A 43 19.28 11.67 -15.73
CA ALA A 43 18.81 10.28 -15.60
C ALA A 43 18.02 9.89 -16.87
N PRO A 44 17.84 8.60 -17.17
CA PRO A 44 17.02 8.18 -18.30
C PRO A 44 15.59 8.74 -18.20
N PRO A 45 15.03 9.32 -19.28
CA PRO A 45 13.65 9.81 -19.27
C PRO A 45 12.66 8.65 -19.12
N LEU A 46 11.49 8.95 -18.53
CA LEU A 46 10.38 8.00 -18.41
C LEU A 46 9.20 8.48 -19.28
N PRO A 47 8.68 7.64 -20.20
CA PRO A 47 7.58 8.04 -21.08
C PRO A 47 6.27 8.41 -20.39
N ASN A 48 5.86 7.65 -19.37
CA ASN A 48 4.49 7.69 -18.85
C ASN A 48 4.20 8.60 -17.64
N PRO A 49 5.13 8.94 -16.72
CA PRO A 49 4.81 9.64 -15.47
C PRO A 49 4.03 10.96 -15.60
N VAL A 50 4.32 11.76 -16.63
CA VAL A 50 3.57 12.99 -16.92
C VAL A 50 2.12 12.67 -17.31
N ASN A 51 1.89 11.62 -18.09
CA ASN A 51 0.54 11.20 -18.44
C ASN A 51 -0.18 10.58 -17.24
N ASP A 52 0.53 9.75 -16.47
CA ASP A 52 0.02 9.12 -15.27
C ASP A 52 -0.49 10.16 -14.26
N ALA A 53 0.34 11.16 -13.96
CA ALA A 53 -0.02 12.26 -13.07
C ALA A 53 -1.21 13.06 -13.58
N ARG A 54 -1.32 13.28 -14.90
CA ARG A 54 -2.49 13.96 -15.49
C ARG A 54 -3.78 13.16 -15.27
N VAL A 55 -3.75 11.86 -15.59
CA VAL A 55 -4.91 10.97 -15.42
C VAL A 55 -5.34 10.89 -13.96
N ILE A 56 -4.39 10.72 -13.03
CA ILE A 56 -4.69 10.66 -11.60
C ILE A 56 -5.19 12.01 -11.09
N GLY A 57 -4.59 13.12 -11.51
CA GLY A 57 -5.07 14.46 -11.17
C GLY A 57 -6.52 14.67 -11.58
N GLU A 58 -6.87 14.36 -12.82
CA GLU A 58 -8.25 14.47 -13.32
C GLU A 58 -9.23 13.54 -12.58
N THR A 59 -8.82 12.31 -12.29
CA THR A 59 -9.63 11.35 -11.54
C THR A 59 -9.87 11.82 -10.11
N LEU A 60 -8.85 12.34 -9.41
CA LEU A 60 -8.99 12.86 -8.05
C LEU A 60 -9.83 14.14 -8.00
N ALA A 61 -9.68 15.03 -8.99
CA ALA A 61 -10.54 16.21 -9.11
C ALA A 61 -12.02 15.82 -9.27
N LYS A 62 -12.32 14.80 -10.10
CA LYS A 62 -13.69 14.23 -10.22
C LYS A 62 -14.17 13.57 -8.92
N ALA A 63 -13.26 13.08 -8.09
CA ALA A 63 -13.53 12.54 -6.75
C ALA A 63 -13.57 13.61 -5.64
N GLY A 64 -13.60 14.90 -6.01
CA GLY A 64 -13.79 16.01 -5.07
C GLY A 64 -12.53 16.51 -4.38
N PHE A 65 -11.34 16.12 -4.83
CA PHE A 65 -10.09 16.66 -4.29
C PHE A 65 -9.76 18.03 -4.87
N GLU A 66 -9.37 18.95 -4.00
CA GLU A 66 -8.72 20.20 -4.37
C GLU A 66 -7.24 19.93 -4.71
N LEU A 67 -6.86 20.14 -5.98
CA LEU A 67 -5.48 19.93 -6.43
C LEU A 67 -4.60 21.14 -6.12
N ILE A 68 -3.43 20.90 -5.52
CA ILE A 68 -2.40 21.93 -5.36
C ILE A 68 -1.93 22.41 -6.74
N GLY A 69 -2.08 23.72 -6.98
CA GLY A 69 -1.79 24.33 -8.28
C GLY A 69 -2.90 24.18 -9.32
N GLY A 70 -4.05 23.61 -8.96
CA GLY A 70 -5.22 23.47 -9.84
C GLY A 70 -5.17 22.30 -10.82
N SER A 71 -4.01 21.64 -10.97
CA SER A 71 -3.78 20.47 -11.81
C SER A 71 -2.60 19.66 -11.29
N ALA A 72 -2.32 18.51 -11.92
CA ALA A 72 -1.05 17.81 -11.74
C ALA A 72 0.14 18.75 -12.03
N GLN A 73 1.19 18.66 -11.21
CA GLN A 73 2.43 19.41 -11.39
C GLN A 73 3.46 18.50 -12.05
N LEU A 74 4.03 18.96 -13.16
CA LEU A 74 4.75 18.13 -14.11
C LEU A 74 6.20 18.58 -14.24
N ASP A 75 7.11 17.61 -14.36
CA ASP A 75 8.54 17.82 -14.60
C ASP A 75 9.18 18.88 -13.69
N LEU A 76 8.89 18.78 -12.39
CA LEU A 76 9.39 19.75 -11.42
C LEU A 76 10.88 19.53 -11.11
N ASP A 77 11.63 20.62 -11.07
CA ASP A 77 12.95 20.66 -10.43
C ASP A 77 12.83 20.61 -8.91
N LYS A 78 13.97 20.52 -8.21
CA LYS A 78 13.98 20.35 -6.75
C LYS A 78 13.25 21.49 -6.04
N THR A 79 13.52 22.72 -6.46
CA THR A 79 12.93 23.92 -5.87
C THR A 79 11.41 23.92 -6.07
N GLY A 80 10.95 23.60 -7.27
CA GLY A 80 9.54 23.47 -7.62
C GLY A 80 8.85 22.38 -6.81
N THR A 81 9.47 21.21 -6.67
CA THR A 81 8.93 20.12 -5.84
C THR A 81 8.80 20.53 -4.37
N GLU A 82 9.85 21.10 -3.79
CA GLU A 82 9.81 21.58 -2.40
C GLU A 82 8.76 22.68 -2.19
N GLN A 83 8.60 23.60 -3.15
CA GLN A 83 7.55 24.62 -3.09
C GLN A 83 6.14 24.02 -3.18
N ALA A 84 5.95 23.00 -4.01
CA ALA A 84 4.67 22.31 -4.13
C ALA A 84 4.32 21.56 -2.84
N ILE A 85 5.29 20.89 -2.20
CA ILE A 85 5.12 20.20 -0.92
C ILE A 85 4.79 21.20 0.20
N ARG A 86 5.49 22.34 0.29
CA ARG A 86 5.16 23.39 1.27
C ARG A 86 3.76 23.96 1.07
N LYS A 87 3.35 24.20 -0.18
CA LYS A 87 1.98 24.64 -0.50
C LYS A 87 0.94 23.59 -0.13
N PHE A 88 1.27 22.32 -0.33
CA PHE A 88 0.43 21.20 0.07
C PHE A 88 0.24 21.17 1.59
N GLY A 89 1.32 21.16 2.37
CA GLY A 89 1.26 21.21 3.84
C GLY A 89 0.46 22.38 4.38
N ALA A 90 0.73 23.60 3.88
CA ALA A 90 -0.04 24.79 4.25
C ALA A 90 -1.54 24.65 3.93
N ARG A 91 -1.87 23.98 2.83
CA ARG A 91 -3.26 23.75 2.42
C ARG A 91 -3.90 22.57 3.14
N LEU A 92 -3.17 21.66 3.76
CA LEU A 92 -3.71 20.55 4.53
C LEU A 92 -4.30 20.96 5.88
N ALA A 93 -3.93 22.11 6.44
CA ALA A 93 -4.47 22.59 7.72
C ALA A 93 -6.01 22.66 7.72
N GLY A 94 -6.68 21.81 8.51
CA GLY A 94 -8.14 21.68 8.52
C GLY A 94 -8.72 20.96 7.30
N ALA A 95 -7.94 20.14 6.61
CA ALA A 95 -8.41 19.17 5.63
C ALA A 95 -8.68 17.84 6.33
N ASP A 96 -9.78 17.19 5.96
CA ASP A 96 -10.12 15.85 6.46
C ASP A 96 -9.29 14.77 5.79
N VAL A 97 -8.94 14.98 4.51
CA VAL A 97 -8.17 14.02 3.71
C VAL A 97 -7.05 14.73 2.96
N GLY A 98 -5.82 14.30 3.21
CA GLY A 98 -4.65 14.66 2.42
C GLY A 98 -4.24 13.51 1.50
N LEU A 99 -3.99 13.78 0.22
CA LEU A 99 -3.46 12.79 -0.71
C LEU A 99 -2.22 13.29 -1.46
N PHE A 100 -1.13 12.56 -1.36
CA PHE A 100 0.06 12.77 -2.18
C PHE A 100 0.20 11.65 -3.20
N TYR A 101 0.38 12.01 -4.47
CA TYR A 101 0.68 11.08 -5.55
C TYR A 101 1.96 11.51 -6.25
N TYR A 102 2.84 10.55 -6.52
CA TYR A 102 4.04 10.76 -7.32
C TYR A 102 4.23 9.64 -8.34
N ALA A 103 4.45 10.03 -9.60
CA ALA A 103 4.97 9.17 -10.66
C ALA A 103 6.34 9.66 -11.14
N GLY A 104 7.29 8.76 -11.32
CA GLY A 104 8.64 9.11 -11.77
C GLY A 104 9.73 8.17 -11.24
N HIS A 105 11.00 8.59 -11.29
CA HIS A 105 12.09 7.87 -10.65
C HIS A 105 12.05 8.05 -9.14
N GLY A 106 12.25 6.97 -8.42
CA GLY A 106 12.46 6.97 -6.98
C GLY A 106 13.59 6.02 -6.60
N VAL A 107 14.35 6.39 -5.57
CA VAL A 107 15.47 5.57 -5.09
C VAL A 107 15.42 5.41 -3.59
N GLN A 108 15.98 4.30 -3.11
CA GLN A 108 16.22 4.07 -1.70
C GLN A 108 17.69 4.31 -1.37
N VAL A 109 17.95 5.09 -0.33
CA VAL A 109 19.30 5.26 0.24
C VAL A 109 19.23 5.04 1.74
N ARG A 110 19.95 4.04 2.23
CA ARG A 110 20.04 3.69 3.67
C ARG A 110 18.68 3.50 4.37
N GLY A 111 17.67 2.98 3.65
CA GLY A 111 16.33 2.76 4.22
C GLY A 111 15.35 3.91 4.00
N SER A 112 15.81 5.08 3.59
CA SER A 112 14.95 6.23 3.25
C SER A 112 14.61 6.27 1.77
N ASN A 113 13.40 6.74 1.47
CA ASN A 113 12.88 6.86 0.11
C ASN A 113 13.04 8.29 -0.39
N PHE A 114 13.57 8.42 -1.60
CA PHE A 114 13.80 9.70 -2.24
C PHE A 114 13.13 9.76 -3.61
N LEU A 115 12.49 10.89 -3.89
CA LEU A 115 11.95 11.24 -5.20
C LEU A 115 13.03 11.99 -5.99
N LEU A 116 13.11 11.75 -7.29
CA LEU A 116 14.02 12.47 -8.19
C LEU A 116 13.31 13.67 -8.85
N PRO A 117 13.74 14.90 -8.57
CA PRO A 117 13.46 16.03 -9.44
C PRO A 117 14.08 15.86 -10.83
N VAL A 118 13.52 16.51 -11.85
CA VAL A 118 14.01 16.35 -13.25
C VAL A 118 15.44 16.89 -13.46
N THR A 119 15.89 17.81 -12.62
CA THR A 119 17.25 18.39 -12.66
C THR A 119 18.27 17.61 -11.83
N ALA A 120 17.87 16.58 -11.08
CA ALA A 120 18.74 15.93 -10.10
C ALA A 120 19.98 15.32 -10.74
N ASN A 121 21.17 15.69 -10.25
CA ASN A 121 22.43 15.17 -10.76
C ASN A 121 23.32 14.58 -9.66
N LEU A 122 23.20 13.27 -9.46
CA LEU A 122 24.01 12.58 -8.45
C LEU A 122 25.38 12.23 -9.03
N THR A 123 26.43 12.77 -8.41
CA THR A 123 27.83 12.46 -8.71
C THR A 123 28.51 11.66 -7.59
N LYS A 124 28.04 11.83 -6.34
CA LYS A 124 28.47 11.11 -5.14
C LYS A 124 27.30 10.90 -4.18
N GLU A 125 27.42 9.97 -3.24
CA GLU A 125 26.35 9.62 -2.30
C GLU A 125 25.91 10.82 -1.44
N ALA A 126 26.85 11.69 -1.08
CA ALA A 126 26.56 12.91 -0.33
C ALA A 126 25.62 13.88 -1.08
N ASP A 127 25.45 13.75 -2.40
CA ASP A 127 24.54 14.59 -3.18
C ASP A 127 23.07 14.22 -2.95
N VAL A 128 22.78 13.02 -2.45
CA VAL A 128 21.40 12.53 -2.19
C VAL A 128 20.59 13.55 -1.38
N ARG A 129 21.15 14.07 -0.29
CA ARG A 129 20.49 15.06 0.59
C ARG A 129 20.32 16.45 -0.04
N TYR A 130 21.05 16.75 -1.11
CA TYR A 130 21.07 18.08 -1.74
C TYR A 130 20.30 18.12 -3.06
N GLU A 131 20.26 17.00 -3.78
CA GLU A 131 19.67 16.87 -5.12
C GLU A 131 18.29 16.21 -5.11
N LEU A 132 18.00 15.36 -4.11
CA LEU A 132 16.75 14.60 -4.05
C LEU A 132 15.78 15.15 -3.00
N ILE A 133 14.54 14.66 -3.06
CA ILE A 133 13.47 14.97 -2.12
C ILE A 133 13.21 13.75 -1.26
N ASP A 134 13.42 13.86 0.05
CA ASP A 134 13.06 12.80 0.98
C ASP A 134 11.53 12.72 1.11
N VAL A 135 10.96 11.53 0.94
CA VAL A 135 9.51 11.31 1.07
C VAL A 135 9.02 11.56 2.49
N SER A 136 9.89 11.45 3.51
CA SER A 136 9.55 11.81 4.90
C SER A 136 9.11 13.25 5.05
N VAL A 137 9.61 14.19 4.24
CA VAL A 137 9.15 15.59 4.28
C VAL A 137 7.67 15.69 3.93
N VAL A 138 7.18 14.87 2.99
CA VAL A 138 5.74 14.82 2.67
C VAL A 138 4.94 14.22 3.82
N LEU A 139 5.43 13.13 4.41
CA LEU A 139 4.81 12.50 5.58
C LEU A 139 4.74 13.45 6.78
N ASP A 140 5.77 14.24 7.00
CA ASP A 140 5.84 15.22 8.09
C ASP A 140 4.81 16.33 7.90
N GLU A 141 4.72 16.92 6.69
CA GLU A 141 3.69 17.93 6.36
C GLU A 141 2.27 17.37 6.56
N MET A 142 2.03 16.11 6.17
CA MET A 142 0.74 15.44 6.34
C MET A 142 0.42 15.10 7.80
N THR A 143 1.45 14.76 8.58
CA THR A 143 1.29 14.44 10.01
C THR A 143 1.04 15.70 10.82
N LEU A 144 1.77 16.79 10.53
CA LEU A 144 1.60 18.09 11.18
C LEU A 144 0.24 18.72 10.92
N ALA A 145 -0.38 18.43 9.78
CA ALA A 145 -1.70 18.94 9.44
C ALA A 145 -2.85 18.27 10.22
N GLU A 146 -2.58 17.15 10.92
CA GLU A 146 -3.56 16.38 11.70
C GLU A 146 -4.83 16.00 10.91
N SER A 147 -4.69 15.78 9.60
CA SER A 147 -5.80 15.28 8.77
C SER A 147 -6.27 13.91 9.25
N ARG A 148 -7.59 13.68 9.23
CA ARG A 148 -8.21 12.40 9.63
C ARG A 148 -7.71 11.21 8.81
N LEU A 149 -7.37 11.46 7.54
CA LEU A 149 -6.81 10.47 6.64
C LEU A 149 -5.71 11.07 5.76
N ASN A 150 -4.55 10.43 5.79
CA ASN A 150 -3.42 10.72 4.91
C ASN A 150 -3.22 9.56 3.93
N ILE A 151 -3.14 9.84 2.63
CA ILE A 151 -2.92 8.83 1.59
C ILE A 151 -1.67 9.23 0.80
N ILE A 152 -0.68 8.35 0.74
CA ILE A 152 0.52 8.53 -0.07
C ILE A 152 0.55 7.42 -1.11
N ILE A 153 0.69 7.78 -2.38
CA ILE A 153 0.72 6.85 -3.51
C ILE A 153 2.01 7.08 -4.28
N LEU A 154 2.86 6.05 -4.31
CA LEU A 154 4.16 6.09 -4.96
C LEU A 154 4.17 5.16 -6.18
N ASP A 155 3.92 5.73 -7.35
CA ASP A 155 4.06 5.08 -8.66
C ASP A 155 5.45 5.35 -9.24
N ALA A 156 6.47 5.04 -8.44
CA ALA A 156 7.84 5.31 -8.81
C ALA A 156 8.52 4.09 -9.43
N CYS A 157 9.12 4.27 -10.60
CA CYS A 157 10.09 3.34 -11.16
C CYS A 157 11.34 3.32 -10.27
N ARG A 158 11.75 2.10 -9.94
CA ARG A 158 12.76 1.80 -8.91
C ARG A 158 14.06 1.28 -9.51
N ASN A 159 14.31 1.55 -10.79
CA ASN A 159 15.62 1.33 -11.39
C ASN A 159 16.52 2.49 -10.96
N ASN A 160 17.58 2.22 -10.16
CA ASN A 160 18.55 3.25 -9.81
C ASN A 160 19.23 3.78 -11.11
N PRO A 161 18.92 5.02 -11.56
CA PRO A 161 19.45 5.53 -12.82
C PRO A 161 20.93 5.89 -12.74
N PHE A 162 21.52 5.84 -11.54
CA PHE A 162 22.90 6.21 -11.26
C PHE A 162 23.79 5.02 -10.86
N GLY A 163 23.29 3.78 -10.93
CA GLY A 163 24.04 2.58 -10.50
C GLY A 163 25.38 2.38 -11.23
N GLY A 164 25.49 2.84 -12.48
CA GLY A 164 26.75 2.81 -13.26
C GLY A 164 27.81 3.83 -12.83
N ARG A 165 27.47 4.79 -11.96
CA ARG A 165 28.39 5.87 -11.51
C ARG A 165 29.14 5.54 -10.21
N GLY A 166 29.17 4.26 -9.79
CA GLY A 166 29.82 3.83 -8.54
C GLY A 166 28.99 4.07 -7.27
N LEU A 167 27.72 4.47 -7.41
CA LEU A 167 26.78 4.75 -6.33
C LEU A 167 26.08 3.48 -5.82
N ARG A 168 26.86 2.56 -5.24
CA ARG A 168 26.39 1.23 -4.79
C ARG A 168 25.45 1.27 -3.58
N SER A 169 25.45 2.37 -2.82
CA SER A 169 24.58 2.60 -1.65
C SER A 169 23.16 3.04 -2.01
N VAL A 170 22.95 3.45 -3.27
CA VAL A 170 21.63 3.77 -3.82
C VAL A 170 21.04 2.47 -4.37
N SER A 171 20.05 1.92 -3.67
CA SER A 171 19.43 0.64 -4.01
C SER A 171 18.31 0.82 -5.02
N SER A 172 18.14 -0.16 -5.91
CA SER A 172 16.93 -0.28 -6.72
C SER A 172 15.79 -0.72 -5.80
N GLY A 173 14.71 0.05 -5.74
CA GLY A 173 13.63 -0.18 -4.78
C GLY A 173 13.20 1.09 -4.08
N LEU A 174 11.99 1.09 -3.51
CA LEU A 174 11.66 1.92 -2.36
C LEU A 174 11.58 1.00 -1.15
N ALA A 175 12.11 1.48 -0.02
CA ALA A 175 11.93 0.88 1.27
C ALA A 175 10.44 0.88 1.66
N GLN A 176 10.04 -0.11 2.43
CA GLN A 176 8.75 -0.03 3.11
C GLN A 176 8.83 1.00 4.23
N MET A 177 8.08 2.09 4.11
CA MET A 177 7.87 3.06 5.18
C MET A 177 6.75 2.59 6.10
N GLN A 178 6.89 2.83 7.40
CA GLN A 178 5.81 2.65 8.35
C GLN A 178 4.82 3.80 8.23
N ALA A 179 3.55 3.48 7.99
CA ALA A 179 2.49 4.49 7.92
C ALA A 179 2.19 5.07 9.33
N PRO A 180 2.27 6.40 9.54
CA PRO A 180 1.80 7.05 10.76
C PRO A 180 0.31 6.77 11.03
N ALA A 181 -0.19 7.12 12.22
CA ALA A 181 -1.62 7.00 12.53
C ALA A 181 -2.47 7.72 11.46
N GLY A 182 -3.63 7.14 11.11
CA GLY A 182 -4.50 7.71 10.07
C GLY A 182 -3.87 7.74 8.67
N THR A 183 -2.77 7.02 8.41
CA THR A 183 -2.06 7.08 7.13
C THR A 183 -2.12 5.76 6.36
N ILE A 184 -2.26 5.86 5.05
CA ILE A 184 -2.14 4.77 4.08
C ILE A 184 -1.02 5.14 3.09
N ILE A 185 -0.08 4.25 2.89
CA ILE A 185 1.01 4.38 1.92
C ILE A 185 0.90 3.22 0.93
N ALA A 186 0.55 3.53 -0.31
CA ALA A 186 0.43 2.59 -1.40
C ALA A 186 1.63 2.70 -2.35
N TYR A 187 2.22 1.55 -2.70
CA TYR A 187 3.35 1.43 -3.60
C TYR A 187 2.89 0.68 -4.85
N ALA A 188 3.37 1.10 -6.02
CA ALA A 188 3.09 0.41 -7.27
C ALA A 188 3.61 -1.04 -7.33
N THR A 189 4.57 -1.39 -6.47
CA THR A 189 5.13 -2.75 -6.37
C THR A 189 5.63 -3.08 -4.95
N GLN A 190 5.98 -4.34 -4.70
CA GLN A 190 6.48 -4.85 -3.43
C GLN A 190 7.77 -4.14 -2.99
N PRO A 191 8.06 -3.98 -1.68
CA PRO A 191 9.35 -3.48 -1.21
C PRO A 191 10.53 -4.22 -1.87
N GLY A 192 11.53 -3.47 -2.35
CA GLY A 192 12.69 -4.04 -3.05
C GLY A 192 12.46 -4.53 -4.49
N ALA A 193 11.23 -4.61 -4.99
CA ALA A 193 10.91 -4.90 -6.40
C ALA A 193 10.78 -3.62 -7.24
N VAL A 194 10.82 -3.75 -8.58
CA VAL A 194 10.69 -2.63 -9.53
C VAL A 194 9.27 -2.57 -10.13
N ALA A 195 8.74 -1.35 -10.28
CA ALA A 195 7.48 -1.10 -10.97
C ALA A 195 7.73 -0.81 -12.45
N ALA A 196 6.90 -1.36 -13.33
CA ALA A 196 6.98 -1.15 -14.76
C ALA A 196 6.36 0.20 -15.15
N ASP A 197 7.04 0.93 -16.03
CA ASP A 197 6.49 2.14 -16.66
C ASP A 197 5.30 1.81 -17.58
N GLY A 198 5.26 0.58 -18.11
CA GLY A 198 4.24 0.11 -19.05
C GLY A 198 4.61 0.33 -20.52
N GLU A 199 3.91 -0.36 -21.42
CA GLU A 199 4.04 -0.18 -22.88
C GLU A 199 2.88 0.64 -23.47
N GLY A 200 1.86 0.92 -22.66
CA GLY A 200 0.69 1.71 -23.03
C GLY A 200 0.88 3.21 -22.80
N ALA A 201 -0.24 3.94 -22.79
CA ALA A 201 -0.23 5.38 -22.51
C ALA A 201 0.04 5.70 -21.03
N ASN A 202 -0.18 4.75 -20.12
CA ASN A 202 0.00 4.91 -18.69
C ASN A 202 0.68 3.69 -18.09
N SER A 203 1.19 3.82 -16.86
CA SER A 203 1.68 2.69 -16.09
C SER A 203 0.56 1.70 -15.76
N PRO A 204 0.85 0.38 -15.64
CA PRO A 204 -0.14 -0.61 -15.25
C PRO A 204 -0.80 -0.27 -13.90
N TYR A 205 -0.06 0.38 -13.00
CA TYR A 205 -0.55 0.80 -11.70
C TYR A 205 -1.53 1.98 -11.83
N THR A 206 -1.18 2.99 -12.61
CA THR A 206 -2.02 4.16 -12.82
C THR A 206 -3.32 3.82 -13.55
N GLU A 207 -3.27 2.96 -14.57
CA GLU A 207 -4.48 2.49 -15.26
C GLU A 207 -5.45 1.79 -14.28
N ALA A 208 -4.92 0.90 -13.45
CA ALA A 208 -5.71 0.19 -12.46
C ALA A 208 -6.27 1.14 -11.39
N LEU A 209 -5.44 2.07 -10.89
CA LEU A 209 -5.81 3.03 -9.85
C LEU A 209 -6.90 3.99 -10.33
N ALA A 210 -6.74 4.58 -11.52
CA ALA A 210 -7.72 5.50 -12.08
C ALA A 210 -9.09 4.84 -12.24
N LYS A 211 -9.11 3.57 -12.69
CA LYS A 211 -10.33 2.78 -12.82
C LYS A 211 -10.98 2.47 -11.48
N ALA A 212 -10.19 2.02 -10.49
CA ALA A 212 -10.70 1.64 -9.17
C ALA A 212 -11.22 2.85 -8.38
N VAL A 213 -10.52 3.99 -8.41
CA VAL A 213 -10.96 5.24 -7.78
C VAL A 213 -12.27 5.76 -8.38
N SER A 214 -12.49 5.50 -9.68
CA SER A 214 -13.72 5.90 -10.39
C SER A 214 -14.91 4.99 -10.10
N LYS A 215 -14.76 3.93 -9.30
CA LYS A 215 -15.85 3.01 -8.93
C LYS A 215 -16.56 3.49 -7.67
N PRO A 216 -17.86 3.86 -7.73
CA PRO A 216 -18.60 4.29 -6.55
C PRO A 216 -18.81 3.16 -5.54
N GLY A 217 -18.77 3.50 -4.25
CA GLY A 217 -19.14 2.63 -3.15
C GLY A 217 -18.05 1.68 -2.64
N ASP A 218 -16.89 1.64 -3.29
CA ASP A 218 -15.72 0.89 -2.79
C ASP A 218 -14.99 1.69 -1.70
N THR A 219 -14.63 1.03 -0.60
CA THR A 219 -13.79 1.68 0.42
C THR A 219 -12.36 1.83 -0.08
N VAL A 220 -11.58 2.72 0.56
CA VAL A 220 -10.16 2.93 0.22
C VAL A 220 -9.34 1.64 0.20
N PHE A 221 -9.61 0.69 1.10
CA PHE A 221 -8.92 -0.60 1.12
C PHE A 221 -9.40 -1.53 0.01
N ASP A 222 -10.70 -1.50 -0.34
CA ASP A 222 -11.22 -2.24 -1.50
C ASP A 222 -10.59 -1.74 -2.80
N VAL A 223 -10.46 -0.41 -2.95
CA VAL A 223 -9.79 0.23 -4.09
C VAL A 223 -8.35 -0.27 -4.20
N PHE A 224 -7.55 -0.17 -3.14
CA PHE A 224 -6.16 -0.62 -3.22
C PHE A 224 -6.01 -2.14 -3.42
N ASN A 225 -6.93 -2.94 -2.87
CA ASN A 225 -6.96 -4.37 -3.14
C ASN A 225 -7.27 -4.67 -4.61
N ASP A 226 -8.27 -4.02 -5.21
CA ASP A 226 -8.62 -4.20 -6.63
C ASP A 226 -7.49 -3.75 -7.56
N VAL A 227 -6.80 -2.66 -7.22
CA VAL A 227 -5.57 -2.23 -7.90
C VAL A 227 -4.51 -3.32 -7.82
N GLY A 228 -4.24 -3.86 -6.63
CA GLY A 228 -3.29 -4.94 -6.42
C GLY A 228 -3.57 -6.17 -7.29
N VAL A 229 -4.83 -6.63 -7.29
CA VAL A 229 -5.29 -7.77 -8.09
C VAL A 229 -5.17 -7.48 -9.59
N THR A 230 -5.59 -6.31 -10.04
CA THR A 230 -5.58 -5.92 -11.44
C THR A 230 -4.16 -5.81 -11.98
N VAL A 231 -3.26 -5.14 -11.26
CA VAL A 231 -1.85 -4.98 -11.66
C VAL A 231 -1.15 -6.34 -11.69
N LYS A 232 -1.33 -7.17 -10.66
CA LYS A 232 -0.74 -8.52 -10.63
C LYS A 232 -1.18 -9.35 -11.83
N ARG A 233 -2.46 -9.28 -12.21
CA ARG A 233 -2.99 -9.96 -13.39
C ARG A 233 -2.40 -9.39 -14.69
N ASN A 234 -2.42 -8.08 -14.86
CA ASN A 234 -2.02 -7.42 -16.11
C ASN A 234 -0.51 -7.53 -16.38
N THR A 235 0.30 -7.70 -15.33
CA THR A 235 1.76 -7.88 -15.44
C THR A 235 2.20 -9.33 -15.39
N GLY A 236 1.27 -10.30 -15.47
CA GLY A 236 1.60 -11.73 -15.38
C GLY A 236 2.25 -12.13 -14.06
N GLY A 237 2.05 -11.36 -12.99
CA GLY A 237 2.66 -11.56 -11.68
C GLY A 237 4.02 -10.88 -11.48
N ALA A 238 4.55 -10.19 -12.48
CA ALA A 238 5.85 -9.51 -12.37
C ALA A 238 5.82 -8.30 -11.43
N GLN A 239 4.67 -7.63 -11.31
CA GLN A 239 4.46 -6.51 -10.41
C GLN A 239 3.33 -6.83 -9.43
N GLN A 240 3.57 -6.58 -8.15
CA GLN A 240 2.56 -6.78 -7.11
C GLN A 240 2.54 -5.54 -6.22
N PRO A 241 1.53 -4.67 -6.37
CA PRO A 241 1.36 -3.51 -5.50
C PRO A 241 1.34 -3.87 -4.03
N TRP A 242 1.80 -2.93 -3.21
CA TRP A 242 1.91 -3.12 -1.76
C TRP A 242 1.29 -1.95 -1.02
N VAL A 243 0.64 -2.22 0.11
CA VAL A 243 0.03 -1.19 0.96
C VAL A 243 0.59 -1.34 2.36
N SER A 244 1.06 -0.24 2.93
CA SER A 244 1.29 -0.10 4.37
C SER A 244 0.26 0.87 4.92
N ALA A 245 -0.50 0.46 5.93
CA ALA A 245 -1.53 1.29 6.51
C ALA A 245 -1.52 1.17 8.04
N SER A 246 -1.82 2.30 8.69
CA SER A 246 -2.29 2.31 10.07
C SER A 246 -3.82 2.26 10.11
N PRO A 247 -4.43 1.97 11.27
CA PRO A 247 -5.86 2.14 11.45
C PRO A 247 -6.30 3.55 11.05
N ILE A 248 -7.39 3.63 10.29
CA ILE A 248 -8.05 4.88 9.90
C ILE A 248 -9.37 4.99 10.63
N GLU A 249 -9.81 6.21 10.92
CA GLU A 249 -11.11 6.43 11.54
C GLU A 249 -12.23 6.28 10.51
N GLY A 250 -13.21 5.41 10.80
CA GLY A 250 -14.37 5.20 9.95
C GLY A 250 -14.04 4.58 8.59
N ARG A 251 -14.82 4.95 7.56
CA ARG A 251 -14.65 4.47 6.18
C ARG A 251 -14.41 5.67 5.27
N PHE A 252 -13.50 5.52 4.32
CA PHE A 252 -13.27 6.51 3.26
C PHE A 252 -13.65 5.90 1.92
N TYR A 253 -14.34 6.70 1.10
CA TYR A 253 -14.75 6.39 -0.25
C TYR A 253 -14.25 7.51 -1.14
N PHE A 254 -13.56 7.20 -2.23
CA PHE A 254 -13.22 8.22 -3.23
C PHE A 254 -14.49 8.75 -3.89
N LEU A 255 -15.38 7.84 -4.28
CA LEU A 255 -16.73 8.13 -4.71
C LEU A 255 -17.70 7.36 -3.80
N GLY A 256 -18.55 8.08 -3.07
CA GLY A 256 -19.53 7.48 -2.16
C GLY A 256 -20.49 6.52 -2.88
N PRO A 257 -21.15 5.60 -2.16
CA PRO A 257 -22.13 4.71 -2.76
C PRO A 257 -23.21 5.54 -3.44
N THR A 258 -23.45 5.32 -4.74
CA THR A 258 -24.53 6.02 -5.44
C THR A 258 -25.85 5.58 -4.83
N THR A 259 -26.44 6.42 -3.97
CA THR A 259 -27.85 6.29 -3.64
C THR A 259 -28.58 6.57 -4.94
N VAL A 260 -29.13 5.52 -5.56
CA VAL A 260 -30.21 5.72 -6.53
C VAL A 260 -31.30 6.40 -5.72
N VAL A 261 -31.41 7.72 -5.85
CA VAL A 261 -32.62 8.43 -5.46
C VAL A 261 -33.65 7.95 -6.48
N THR A 262 -34.27 6.80 -6.19
CA THR A 262 -35.62 6.59 -6.66
C THR A 262 -36.36 7.81 -6.14
N PRO A 263 -36.95 8.67 -7.01
CA PRO A 263 -37.84 9.71 -6.49
C PRO A 263 -38.79 9.02 -5.50
N PRO A 264 -39.13 9.64 -4.35
CA PRO A 264 -40.21 9.14 -3.53
C PRO A 264 -41.32 8.77 -4.50
N PRO A 265 -41.81 7.50 -4.55
CA PRO A 265 -42.77 7.12 -5.55
C PRO A 265 -43.85 8.19 -5.48
N ALA A 266 -43.97 8.98 -6.55
CA ALA A 266 -44.99 10.02 -6.63
C ALA A 266 -46.26 9.30 -6.25
N ALA A 267 -46.82 9.66 -5.08
CA ALA A 267 -47.79 8.86 -4.34
C ALA A 267 -48.61 8.08 -5.36
N ALA A 268 -48.32 6.77 -5.47
CA ALA A 268 -48.90 5.96 -6.51
C ALA A 268 -50.40 6.22 -6.38
N ALA A 269 -51.01 6.79 -7.42
CA ALA A 269 -52.45 6.96 -7.45
C ALA A 269 -53.03 5.62 -7.00
N PRO A 270 -53.95 5.59 -6.01
CA PRO A 270 -54.40 4.36 -5.41
C PRO A 270 -54.74 3.40 -6.54
N VAL A 271 -54.01 2.28 -6.61
CA VAL A 271 -54.33 1.18 -7.52
C VAL A 271 -55.79 0.90 -7.25
N SER A 272 -56.66 1.11 -8.23
CA SER A 272 -58.10 0.91 -8.02
C SER A 272 -58.27 -0.56 -7.61
N THR A 273 -58.44 -0.79 -6.31
CA THR A 273 -58.40 -2.12 -5.68
C THR A 273 -59.41 -3.05 -6.34
N ASP A 274 -60.49 -2.48 -6.87
CA ASP A 274 -61.54 -3.17 -7.62
C ASP A 274 -61.04 -3.83 -8.91
N LYS A 275 -60.16 -3.17 -9.68
CA LYS A 275 -59.63 -3.73 -10.93
C LYS A 275 -58.59 -4.80 -10.69
N GLU A 276 -57.76 -4.60 -9.67
CA GLU A 276 -56.75 -5.59 -9.29
C GLU A 276 -57.40 -6.85 -8.73
N MET A 277 -58.39 -6.71 -7.86
CA MET A 277 -59.13 -7.82 -7.27
C MET A 277 -59.93 -8.60 -8.32
N ALA A 278 -60.58 -7.92 -9.27
CA ALA A 278 -61.26 -8.58 -10.39
C ALA A 278 -60.28 -9.37 -11.29
N PHE A 279 -59.10 -8.82 -11.56
CA PHE A 279 -58.08 -9.54 -12.32
C PHE A 279 -57.55 -10.73 -11.52
N TRP A 280 -57.25 -10.55 -10.24
CA TRP A 280 -56.78 -11.59 -9.35
C TRP A 280 -57.78 -12.75 -9.25
N ASP A 281 -59.07 -12.45 -9.10
CA ASP A 281 -60.13 -13.47 -9.08
C ASP A 281 -60.19 -14.30 -10.36
N SER A 282 -59.85 -13.70 -11.52
CA SER A 282 -59.79 -14.42 -12.80
C SER A 282 -58.57 -15.34 -12.94
N VAL A 283 -57.47 -15.06 -12.21
CA VAL A 283 -56.20 -15.81 -12.36
C VAL A 283 -55.87 -16.74 -11.20
N LYS A 284 -56.41 -16.50 -9.99
CA LYS A 284 -56.01 -17.21 -8.76
C LYS A 284 -56.19 -18.74 -8.79
N SER A 285 -57.08 -19.25 -9.65
CA SER A 285 -57.33 -20.68 -9.86
C SER A 285 -56.71 -21.24 -11.14
N SER A 286 -55.95 -20.45 -11.90
CA SER A 286 -55.33 -20.88 -13.16
C SER A 286 -54.19 -21.87 -12.90
N ALA A 287 -54.10 -22.90 -13.74
CA ALA A 287 -52.96 -23.83 -13.76
C ALA A 287 -51.88 -23.41 -14.78
N ASN A 288 -52.00 -22.23 -15.40
CA ASN A 288 -51.06 -21.74 -16.40
C ASN A 288 -50.16 -20.62 -15.82
N PRO A 289 -48.83 -20.82 -15.72
CA PRO A 289 -47.92 -19.83 -15.14
C PRO A 289 -47.96 -18.48 -15.87
N ARG A 290 -48.25 -18.47 -17.19
CA ARG A 290 -48.32 -17.23 -17.98
C ARG A 290 -49.43 -16.27 -17.54
N MET A 291 -50.49 -16.78 -16.88
CA MET A 291 -51.58 -15.93 -16.37
C MET A 291 -51.12 -15.11 -15.16
N PHE A 292 -50.29 -15.70 -14.30
CA PHE A 292 -49.68 -15.01 -13.17
C PHE A 292 -48.59 -14.04 -13.64
N GLU A 293 -47.82 -14.39 -14.67
CA GLU A 293 -46.88 -13.45 -15.32
C GLU A 293 -47.61 -12.24 -15.95
N ALA A 294 -48.80 -12.45 -16.51
CA ALA A 294 -49.64 -11.36 -17.02
C ALA A 294 -50.16 -10.46 -15.88
N TYR A 295 -50.58 -11.04 -14.76
CA TYR A 295 -50.96 -10.28 -13.57
C TYR A 295 -49.78 -9.43 -13.05
N LEU A 296 -48.57 -10.00 -12.93
CA LEU A 296 -47.37 -9.28 -12.47
C LEU A 296 -46.94 -8.17 -13.43
N ARG A 297 -47.13 -8.33 -14.74
CA ARG A 297 -46.88 -7.26 -15.71
C ARG A 297 -47.84 -6.08 -15.56
N GLN A 298 -49.09 -6.35 -15.19
CA GLN A 298 -50.11 -5.32 -15.04
C GLN A 298 -50.10 -4.68 -13.64
N PHE A 299 -49.76 -5.45 -12.61
CA PHE A 299 -49.73 -5.04 -11.20
C PHE A 299 -48.39 -5.45 -10.53
N PRO A 300 -47.26 -4.84 -10.94
CA PRO A 300 -45.93 -5.25 -10.46
C PRO A 300 -45.70 -4.95 -8.97
N GLN A 301 -46.47 -4.05 -8.39
CA GLN A 301 -46.50 -3.75 -6.94
C GLN A 301 -47.88 -4.09 -6.34
N GLY A 302 -48.64 -4.97 -6.98
CA GLY A 302 -49.97 -5.39 -6.55
C GLY A 302 -49.97 -6.14 -5.22
N THR A 303 -51.10 -6.14 -4.53
CA THR A 303 -51.32 -6.83 -3.25
C THR A 303 -51.04 -8.33 -3.36
N PHE A 304 -51.28 -8.94 -4.53
CA PHE A 304 -51.08 -10.38 -4.75
C PHE A 304 -49.79 -10.73 -5.51
N ALA A 305 -48.88 -9.76 -5.73
CA ALA A 305 -47.65 -9.99 -6.51
C ALA A 305 -46.80 -11.14 -5.93
N ALA A 306 -46.57 -11.13 -4.61
CA ALA A 306 -45.82 -12.20 -3.94
C ALA A 306 -46.50 -13.58 -4.08
N ILE A 307 -47.83 -13.63 -4.08
CA ILE A 307 -48.59 -14.89 -4.23
C ILE A 307 -48.51 -15.38 -5.69
N ALA A 308 -48.58 -14.46 -6.66
CA ALA A 308 -48.44 -14.77 -8.08
C ALA A 308 -47.05 -15.36 -8.39
N GLU A 309 -45.97 -14.75 -7.88
CA GLU A 309 -44.60 -15.26 -8.01
C GLU A 309 -44.45 -16.66 -7.39
N ALA A 310 -45.02 -16.87 -6.21
CA ALA A 310 -45.02 -18.18 -5.55
C ALA A 310 -45.77 -19.24 -6.39
N LYS A 311 -46.88 -18.89 -7.04
CA LYS A 311 -47.60 -19.83 -7.92
C LYS A 311 -46.88 -20.13 -9.22
N ILE A 312 -46.17 -19.16 -9.80
CA ILE A 312 -45.30 -19.42 -10.96
C ILE A 312 -44.21 -20.43 -10.60
N ALA A 313 -43.57 -20.26 -9.44
CA ALA A 313 -42.55 -21.18 -8.95
C ALA A 313 -43.10 -22.60 -8.69
N GLU A 314 -44.29 -22.70 -8.10
CA GLU A 314 -44.98 -23.98 -7.88
C GLU A 314 -45.33 -24.68 -9.19
N LEU A 315 -45.94 -23.97 -10.15
CA LEU A 315 -46.37 -24.53 -11.43
C LEU A 315 -45.19 -24.90 -12.34
N ASN A 316 -44.05 -24.22 -12.19
CA ASN A 316 -42.82 -24.51 -12.94
C ASN A 316 -41.91 -25.55 -12.23
N SER A 317 -42.31 -26.05 -11.06
CA SER A 317 -41.49 -27.02 -10.33
C SER A 317 -41.48 -28.41 -11.00
N PRO A 318 -40.32 -29.10 -11.06
CA PRO A 318 -40.17 -30.36 -11.79
C PRO A 318 -41.11 -31.48 -11.31
N ALA A 319 -41.58 -31.44 -10.05
CA ALA A 319 -42.53 -32.40 -9.50
C ALA A 319 -43.96 -32.27 -10.08
N ALA A 320 -44.35 -31.08 -10.57
CA ALA A 320 -45.61 -30.85 -11.27
C ALA A 320 -45.50 -31.23 -12.76
N VAL A 321 -44.34 -30.97 -13.37
CA VAL A 321 -44.03 -31.34 -14.76
C VAL A 321 -43.90 -32.86 -14.94
N ALA A 322 -43.40 -33.57 -13.93
CA ALA A 322 -43.28 -35.04 -13.94
C ALA A 322 -44.63 -35.79 -13.88
N ARG A 323 -45.73 -35.17 -13.42
CA ARG A 323 -47.08 -35.76 -13.45
C ARG A 323 -47.73 -35.74 -14.84
N VAL A 324 -47.24 -34.91 -15.76
CA VAL A 324 -47.78 -34.76 -17.13
C VAL A 324 -47.00 -35.61 -18.15
N ALA A 325 -45.79 -36.06 -17.80
CA ALA A 325 -44.88 -36.77 -18.72
C ALA A 325 -45.00 -38.32 -18.73
N ALA A 326 -46.13 -38.89 -18.28
CA ALA A 326 -46.36 -40.34 -18.29
C ALA A 326 -47.28 -40.77 -19.46
N VAL A 327 -46.79 -40.70 -20.70
CA VAL A 327 -47.28 -41.47 -21.88
C VAL A 327 -46.06 -41.76 -22.80
N PRO A 328 -45.90 -42.98 -23.37
CA PRO A 328 -44.58 -43.48 -23.79
C PRO A 328 -44.14 -43.14 -25.23
N SER A 329 -42.82 -43.28 -25.39
CA SER A 329 -41.85 -43.01 -26.46
C SER A 329 -41.94 -43.81 -27.76
N ILE A 330 -41.38 -43.25 -28.86
CA ILE A 330 -40.81 -43.98 -30.02
C ILE A 330 -39.44 -43.34 -30.43
N PRO A 331 -38.42 -44.12 -30.87
CA PRO A 331 -37.00 -43.76 -30.78
C PRO A 331 -36.24 -43.49 -32.11
N ALA A 332 -34.96 -43.11 -31.92
CA ALA A 332 -33.88 -42.61 -32.78
C ALA A 332 -33.43 -43.41 -34.02
N ALA A 333 -32.69 -42.73 -34.94
CA ALA A 333 -31.36 -43.15 -35.48
C ALA A 333 -30.70 -42.12 -36.46
N PRO A 334 -29.34 -41.98 -36.51
CA PRO A 334 -28.48 -41.29 -37.53
C PRO A 334 -27.61 -42.33 -38.33
N PRO A 335 -26.42 -42.09 -39.00
CA PRO A 335 -25.66 -40.92 -39.57
C PRO A 335 -24.96 -41.08 -40.99
N SER A 336 -24.38 -39.98 -41.56
CA SER A 336 -23.18 -39.81 -42.50
C SER A 336 -23.12 -40.44 -43.95
N PRO A 337 -22.12 -40.22 -44.90
CA PRO A 337 -20.97 -39.25 -45.11
C PRO A 337 -20.64 -38.74 -46.60
N SER A 338 -19.53 -37.97 -46.77
CA SER A 338 -18.44 -38.01 -47.83
C SER A 338 -18.40 -37.21 -49.18
N SER A 339 -17.35 -36.35 -49.31
CA SER A 339 -16.33 -36.04 -50.38
C SER A 339 -16.62 -35.92 -51.90
N ALA A 340 -16.09 -34.85 -52.55
CA ALA A 340 -15.27 -34.89 -53.80
C ALA A 340 -14.71 -33.48 -54.24
N SER A 341 -13.56 -33.46 -54.91
CA SER A 341 -12.86 -32.32 -55.60
C SER A 341 -12.70 -32.66 -57.10
N PRO A 342 -12.49 -31.71 -58.06
CA PRO A 342 -11.13 -31.30 -58.51
C PRO A 342 -10.99 -29.85 -59.10
N ALA A 343 -9.75 -29.46 -59.47
CA ALA A 343 -9.22 -28.12 -59.88
C ALA A 343 -9.24 -27.83 -61.44
N PRO A 344 -8.40 -26.92 -62.02
CA PRO A 344 -8.34 -25.42 -62.11
C PRO A 344 -8.41 -24.89 -63.59
N PRO A 345 -8.26 -23.58 -63.95
CA PRO A 345 -7.03 -23.03 -64.60
C PRO A 345 -6.87 -21.46 -64.50
N PRO A 346 -6.12 -20.72 -65.37
CA PRO A 346 -4.66 -20.52 -65.40
C PRO A 346 -4.22 -19.03 -65.29
N ALA A 347 -2.91 -18.81 -65.46
CA ALA A 347 -2.11 -17.61 -65.19
C ALA A 347 -2.16 -16.44 -66.18
N ALA A 348 -1.71 -15.26 -65.68
CA ALA A 348 -0.84 -14.21 -66.27
C ALA A 348 -1.43 -12.78 -66.18
N PRO A 349 -0.63 -11.67 -66.23
CA PRO A 349 0.83 -11.53 -66.19
C PRO A 349 1.36 -10.56 -65.12
N VAL A 350 2.68 -10.57 -65.04
CA VAL A 350 3.61 -9.79 -64.19
C VAL A 350 3.60 -8.29 -64.55
N GLU A 351 3.59 -7.42 -63.54
CA GLU A 351 4.00 -6.03 -63.65
C GLU A 351 5.14 -5.72 -62.68
N LEU A 352 6.09 -4.93 -63.16
CA LEU A 352 7.42 -4.75 -62.60
C LEU A 352 7.43 -3.69 -61.48
N SER A 353 8.08 -4.06 -60.37
CA SER A 353 9.01 -3.27 -59.56
C SER A 353 8.54 -2.03 -58.75
N THR A 354 8.70 -2.16 -57.43
CA THR A 354 9.54 -1.26 -56.61
C THR A 354 10.15 -2.05 -55.44
N PRO A 355 11.44 -1.87 -55.09
CA PRO A 355 12.09 -2.69 -54.06
C PRO A 355 11.81 -2.15 -52.65
N ALA A 356 11.46 -3.08 -51.75
CA ALA A 356 11.35 -2.84 -50.31
C ALA A 356 12.73 -2.63 -49.66
N PRO A 357 12.83 -1.85 -48.57
CA PRO A 357 14.08 -1.69 -47.82
C PRO A 357 14.49 -2.99 -47.11
N PRO A 358 15.79 -3.23 -46.88
CA PRO A 358 16.27 -4.48 -46.29
C PRO A 358 15.83 -4.63 -44.83
N PRO A 359 15.64 -5.88 -44.34
CA PRO A 359 15.31 -6.14 -42.95
C PRO A 359 16.48 -5.75 -42.03
N ALA A 360 16.13 -5.16 -40.89
CA ALA A 360 17.07 -4.81 -39.84
C ALA A 360 17.85 -6.05 -39.34
N PRO A 361 19.14 -5.91 -38.99
CA PRO A 361 19.93 -7.02 -38.48
C PRO A 361 19.40 -7.49 -37.12
N PRO A 362 19.52 -8.79 -36.79
CA PRO A 362 19.15 -9.29 -35.48
C PRO A 362 20.05 -8.66 -34.40
N PRO A 363 19.54 -8.42 -33.18
CA PRO A 363 20.33 -7.89 -32.10
C PRO A 363 21.47 -8.86 -31.73
N PRO A 364 22.59 -8.35 -31.19
CA PRO A 364 23.70 -9.19 -30.78
C PRO A 364 23.23 -10.13 -29.67
N VAL A 365 23.54 -11.41 -29.84
CA VAL A 365 23.38 -12.43 -28.80
C VAL A 365 24.35 -12.07 -27.68
N VAL A 366 23.85 -11.36 -26.66
CA VAL A 366 24.53 -11.24 -25.39
C VAL A 366 24.52 -12.65 -24.80
N ALA A 367 25.71 -13.23 -24.63
CA ALA A 367 25.86 -14.49 -23.93
C ALA A 367 25.12 -14.39 -22.59
N ALA A 368 24.12 -15.27 -22.41
CA ALA A 368 23.41 -15.40 -21.17
C ALA A 368 24.44 -15.63 -20.05
N LEU A 369 24.59 -14.65 -19.17
CA LEU A 369 25.23 -14.88 -17.88
C LEU A 369 24.46 -16.05 -17.25
N ALA A 370 25.19 -17.14 -16.98
CA ALA A 370 24.64 -18.31 -16.33
C ALA A 370 23.84 -17.87 -15.10
N ALA A 371 22.65 -18.44 -14.94
CA ALA A 371 21.84 -18.24 -13.75
C ALA A 371 22.71 -18.47 -12.50
N PRO A 372 22.58 -17.64 -11.44
CA PRO A 372 23.30 -17.87 -10.20
C PRO A 372 23.01 -19.31 -9.72
N PRO A 373 24.01 -20.01 -9.17
CA PRO A 373 23.80 -21.36 -8.66
C PRO A 373 22.65 -21.34 -7.65
N PRO A 374 21.83 -22.40 -7.60
CA PRO A 374 20.74 -22.48 -6.62
C PRO A 374 21.31 -22.24 -5.21
N PRO A 375 20.61 -21.48 -4.34
CA PRO A 375 21.09 -21.24 -2.99
C PRO A 375 21.36 -22.58 -2.31
N ALA A 376 22.52 -22.69 -1.66
CA ALA A 376 22.87 -23.88 -0.89
C ALA A 376 21.73 -24.22 0.08
N PRO A 377 21.48 -25.52 0.34
CA PRO A 377 20.40 -25.93 1.24
C PRO A 377 20.58 -25.24 2.60
N VAL A 378 19.60 -24.42 2.98
CA VAL A 378 19.61 -23.68 4.24
C VAL A 378 19.59 -24.69 5.39
N ARG A 379 20.67 -24.72 6.17
CA ARG A 379 20.74 -25.58 7.36
C ARG A 379 19.71 -25.07 8.38
N ARG A 380 18.68 -25.86 8.62
CA ARG A 380 17.67 -25.54 9.64
C ARG A 380 18.27 -25.62 11.04
N LEU A 381 17.83 -24.70 11.89
CA LEU A 381 18.23 -24.61 13.29
C LEU A 381 17.84 -25.88 14.07
N ASP A 382 18.84 -26.48 14.72
CA ASP A 382 18.66 -27.48 15.75
C ASP A 382 19.29 -26.93 17.04
N VAL A 383 18.45 -26.65 18.04
CA VAL A 383 18.86 -26.06 19.33
C VAL A 383 19.82 -26.98 20.08
N SER A 384 19.70 -28.30 19.91
CA SER A 384 20.59 -29.27 20.56
C SER A 384 22.02 -29.19 20.02
N ALA A 385 22.17 -28.78 18.77
CA ALA A 385 23.43 -28.68 18.05
C ALA A 385 24.13 -27.31 18.17
N ILE A 386 23.61 -26.38 18.99
CA ILE A 386 24.26 -25.08 19.24
C ILE A 386 25.54 -25.32 20.06
N PRO A 387 26.73 -24.94 19.55
CA PRO A 387 27.99 -25.12 20.26
C PRO A 387 28.09 -24.18 21.46
N TYR A 388 28.92 -24.54 22.43
CA TYR A 388 29.21 -23.77 23.65
C TYR A 388 28.05 -23.57 24.64
N LEU A 389 26.80 -23.83 24.23
CA LEU A 389 25.62 -23.63 25.07
C LEU A 389 25.56 -24.63 26.25
N PRO A 390 25.26 -24.20 27.48
CA PRO A 390 24.97 -25.10 28.60
C PRO A 390 23.57 -25.73 28.47
N ALA A 391 23.31 -26.84 29.18
CA ALA A 391 22.03 -27.56 29.13
C ALA A 391 20.83 -26.65 29.43
N LYS A 392 20.91 -25.87 30.51
CA LYS A 392 19.87 -24.90 30.92
C LYS A 392 19.52 -23.88 29.83
N ALA A 393 20.52 -23.46 29.04
CA ALA A 393 20.31 -22.52 27.94
C ALA A 393 19.60 -23.18 26.75
N ARG A 394 19.87 -24.46 26.48
CA ARG A 394 19.14 -25.24 25.46
C ARG A 394 17.66 -25.35 25.81
N ASP A 395 17.34 -25.62 27.07
CA ASP A 395 15.95 -25.70 27.53
C ASP A 395 15.23 -24.35 27.34
N ALA A 396 15.90 -23.24 27.66
CA ALA A 396 15.36 -21.90 27.46
C ALA A 396 15.17 -21.53 25.98
N LEU A 397 15.94 -22.11 25.07
CA LEU A 397 15.82 -21.92 23.62
C LEU A 397 14.90 -22.93 22.94
N ALA A 398 14.35 -23.92 23.66
CA ALA A 398 13.51 -24.96 23.07
C ALA A 398 12.29 -24.39 22.31
N ARG A 399 11.75 -23.24 22.77
CA ARG A 399 10.62 -22.54 22.13
C ARG A 399 11.03 -21.54 21.05
N TYR A 400 12.32 -21.35 20.80
CA TYR A 400 12.79 -20.38 19.81
C TYR A 400 12.23 -20.61 18.39
N PRO A 401 12.10 -21.86 17.88
CA PRO A 401 11.49 -22.13 16.58
C PRO A 401 10.04 -21.62 16.47
N ASP A 402 9.31 -21.52 17.57
CA ASP A 402 7.91 -21.07 17.59
C ASP A 402 7.77 -19.53 17.72
N LEU A 403 8.88 -18.82 17.95
CA LEU A 403 8.87 -17.37 18.10
C LEU A 403 8.62 -16.66 16.75
N PRO A 404 7.97 -15.48 16.76
CA PRO A 404 7.71 -14.71 15.55
C PRO A 404 9.01 -14.16 14.93
N SER A 405 9.02 -14.10 13.59
CA SER A 405 10.10 -13.50 12.82
C SER A 405 9.90 -11.98 12.63
N PRO A 406 10.99 -11.21 12.39
CA PRO A 406 12.39 -11.63 12.47
C PRO A 406 12.82 -12.03 13.89
N LYS A 407 13.73 -13.01 13.97
CA LYS A 407 14.33 -13.55 15.20
C LYS A 407 15.81 -13.87 14.97
N ALA A 408 16.66 -13.78 15.98
CA ALA A 408 18.07 -14.15 15.87
C ALA A 408 18.63 -14.68 17.20
N ILE A 409 19.66 -15.52 17.12
CA ILE A 409 20.44 -16.04 18.26
C ILE A 409 21.89 -15.60 18.13
N ALA A 410 22.44 -15.07 19.21
CA ALA A 410 23.87 -14.83 19.37
C ALA A 410 24.43 -15.69 20.51
N ILE A 411 25.67 -16.16 20.34
CA ILE A 411 26.39 -17.00 21.32
C ILE A 411 27.81 -16.49 21.55
N SER A 412 28.39 -16.87 22.68
CA SER A 412 29.79 -16.62 23.06
C SER A 412 30.54 -17.95 23.23
N GLN A 413 31.88 -17.91 23.25
CA GLN A 413 32.70 -19.10 23.50
C GLN A 413 32.59 -19.60 24.94
N ARG A 414 32.30 -18.71 25.90
CA ARG A 414 32.09 -19.05 27.32
C ARG A 414 30.68 -19.58 27.63
N GLY A 415 29.83 -19.73 26.62
CA GLY A 415 28.49 -20.32 26.76
C GLY A 415 27.37 -19.33 27.14
N ASN A 416 27.66 -18.02 27.17
CA ASN A 416 26.63 -16.98 27.19
C ASN A 416 25.91 -16.93 25.84
N TYR A 417 24.64 -16.52 25.87
CA TYR A 417 23.80 -16.43 24.69
C TYR A 417 22.74 -15.34 24.85
N ALA A 418 22.17 -14.92 23.72
CA ALA A 418 21.02 -14.04 23.68
C ALA A 418 20.15 -14.41 22.49
N TYR A 419 18.83 -14.15 22.61
CA TYR A 419 17.95 -14.16 21.46
C TYR A 419 17.00 -12.98 21.51
N PHE A 420 16.67 -12.45 20.34
CA PHE A 420 15.65 -11.43 20.16
C PHE A 420 14.67 -11.87 19.08
N THR A 421 13.46 -11.34 19.14
CA THR A 421 12.34 -11.68 18.25
C THR A 421 11.43 -10.46 18.10
N ASN A 422 10.67 -10.42 17.02
CA ASN A 422 9.73 -9.36 16.70
C ASN A 422 8.42 -9.42 17.51
N LYS A 423 8.48 -9.64 18.83
CA LYS A 423 7.29 -9.78 19.71
C LYS A 423 6.34 -8.57 19.65
N THR A 424 6.87 -7.38 19.38
CA THR A 424 6.10 -6.14 19.32
C THR A 424 5.86 -5.63 17.89
N ASN A 425 6.16 -6.44 16.87
CA ASN A 425 6.07 -6.06 15.44
C ASN A 425 6.80 -4.75 15.08
N ALA A 426 7.85 -4.39 15.81
CA ALA A 426 8.55 -3.11 15.72
C ALA A 426 10.07 -3.25 15.49
N ARG A 427 10.56 -4.44 15.15
CA ARG A 427 12.00 -4.70 14.96
C ARG A 427 12.28 -5.29 13.58
N SER A 428 13.25 -4.72 12.87
CA SER A 428 13.79 -5.25 11.62
C SER A 428 14.66 -6.50 11.86
N GLU A 429 15.04 -7.23 10.80
CA GLU A 429 15.98 -8.37 10.94
C GLU A 429 17.35 -7.90 11.44
N GLU A 430 17.85 -6.79 10.91
CA GLU A 430 19.12 -6.19 11.35
C GLU A 430 19.05 -5.71 12.80
N ASP A 431 17.92 -5.15 13.22
CA ASP A 431 17.66 -4.78 14.61
C ASP A 431 17.78 -5.96 15.55
N VAL A 432 17.13 -7.06 15.18
CA VAL A 432 17.08 -8.27 16.00
C VAL A 432 18.46 -8.92 16.09
N LYS A 433 19.22 -8.95 14.98
CA LYS A 433 20.61 -9.39 14.95
C LYS A 433 21.49 -8.53 15.86
N ARG A 434 21.39 -7.20 15.72
CA ARG A 434 22.15 -6.23 16.52
C ARG A 434 21.84 -6.36 17.99
N SER A 435 20.56 -6.47 18.35
CA SER A 435 20.10 -6.59 19.75
C SER A 435 20.59 -7.90 20.38
N ALA A 436 20.53 -9.02 19.65
CA ALA A 436 21.07 -10.28 20.13
C ALA A 436 22.59 -10.20 20.36
N LEU A 437 23.35 -9.61 19.43
CA LEU A 437 24.79 -9.42 19.60
C LEU A 437 25.14 -8.48 20.75
N GLN A 438 24.46 -7.33 20.86
CA GLN A 438 24.70 -6.35 21.94
C GLN A 438 24.39 -6.96 23.31
N TYR A 439 23.24 -7.61 23.48
CA TYR A 439 22.87 -8.24 24.75
C TYR A 439 23.83 -9.37 25.13
N CYS A 440 24.20 -10.21 24.17
CA CYS A 440 25.14 -11.29 24.40
C CYS A 440 26.51 -10.72 24.83
N GLN A 441 27.03 -9.76 24.08
CA GLN A 441 28.33 -9.14 24.36
C GLN A 441 28.34 -8.38 25.69
N PHE A 442 27.24 -7.69 26.01
CA PHE A 442 27.09 -6.97 27.27
C PHE A 442 27.20 -7.91 28.46
N ASN A 443 26.48 -9.03 28.45
CA ASN A 443 26.48 -10.00 29.56
C ASN A 443 27.70 -10.92 29.58
N ALA A 444 28.28 -11.22 28.41
CA ALA A 444 29.43 -12.10 28.31
C ALA A 444 30.75 -11.39 28.61
N GLU A 445 30.75 -10.05 28.55
CA GLU A 445 31.95 -9.20 28.60
C GLU A 445 32.99 -9.62 27.54
N GLU A 446 32.52 -10.19 26.43
CA GLU A 446 33.33 -10.63 25.30
C GLU A 446 32.52 -10.55 23.99
N PRO A 447 33.16 -10.36 22.84
CA PRO A 447 32.48 -10.34 21.55
C PRO A 447 31.73 -11.66 21.25
N CYS A 448 30.44 -11.56 20.95
CA CYS A 448 29.61 -12.70 20.54
C CYS A 448 29.56 -12.87 19.02
N ALA A 449 29.08 -14.03 18.57
CA ALA A 449 28.83 -14.36 17.17
C ALA A 449 27.35 -14.66 16.93
N LEU A 450 26.84 -14.37 15.74
CA LEU A 450 25.51 -14.82 15.32
C LEU A 450 25.56 -16.33 15.04
N TYR A 451 24.63 -17.07 15.64
CA TYR A 451 24.45 -18.49 15.35
C TYR A 451 23.35 -18.73 14.32
N ALA A 452 22.19 -18.07 14.50
CA ALA A 452 21.03 -18.22 13.63
C ALA A 452 20.31 -16.89 13.40
N VAL A 453 19.74 -16.75 12.20
CA VAL A 453 18.84 -15.66 11.79
C VAL A 453 17.58 -16.31 11.21
N GLY A 454 16.43 -15.97 11.76
CA GLY A 454 15.21 -16.76 11.59
C GLY A 454 15.43 -18.18 12.10
N ASP A 455 15.12 -19.16 11.26
CA ASP A 455 15.37 -20.59 11.49
C ASP A 455 16.60 -21.10 10.70
N ALA A 456 17.36 -20.19 10.07
CA ALA A 456 18.56 -20.51 9.31
C ALA A 456 19.81 -20.39 10.20
N VAL A 457 20.63 -21.45 10.22
CA VAL A 457 21.95 -21.40 10.86
C VAL A 457 22.91 -20.61 9.98
N VAL A 458 23.44 -19.50 10.50
CA VAL A 458 24.45 -18.65 9.85
C VAL A 458 25.87 -18.93 10.36
N PHE A 459 25.99 -19.79 11.36
CA PHE A 459 27.27 -20.27 11.87
C PHE A 459 27.90 -21.30 10.93
N ASP A 460 29.11 -21.03 10.45
CA ASP A 460 29.86 -21.98 9.61
C ASP A 460 30.74 -22.89 10.49
N PRO A 461 30.42 -24.19 10.60
CA PRO A 461 31.21 -25.12 11.40
C PRO A 461 32.64 -25.35 10.87
N LYS A 462 32.94 -25.02 9.60
CA LYS A 462 34.29 -25.12 9.03
C LYS A 462 35.16 -23.93 9.42
N ILE A 463 34.55 -22.75 9.58
CA ILE A 463 35.23 -21.52 10.01
C ILE A 463 35.34 -21.48 11.53
N GLY A 464 34.38 -22.10 12.24
CA GLY A 464 34.31 -22.09 13.69
C GLY A 464 33.78 -20.77 14.23
N PHE A 465 34.06 -20.46 15.50
CA PHE A 465 33.56 -19.25 16.14
C PHE A 465 34.25 -18.00 15.58
N LYS A 466 33.49 -17.17 14.86
CA LYS A 466 33.92 -15.85 14.37
C LYS A 466 33.14 -14.78 15.11
N ALA A 467 33.83 -14.07 16.02
CA ALA A 467 33.25 -12.95 16.75
C ALA A 467 32.76 -11.85 15.80
N THR A 468 31.60 -11.29 16.12
CA THR A 468 30.97 -10.15 15.44
C THR A 468 30.76 -9.05 16.48
N PRO A 469 31.83 -8.31 16.87
CA PRO A 469 31.70 -7.24 17.85
C PRO A 469 30.75 -6.16 17.34
N VAL A 470 29.87 -5.69 18.23
CA VAL A 470 28.94 -4.58 17.96
C VAL A 470 29.20 -3.47 18.96
N ALA A 471 29.17 -2.23 18.50
CA ALA A 471 29.39 -1.07 19.35
C ALA A 471 28.32 -0.95 20.44
N ILE A 472 28.76 -0.65 21.66
CA ILE A 472 27.95 -0.24 22.80
C ILE A 472 28.69 1.00 23.34
N PRO A 473 28.33 2.22 22.90
CA PRO A 473 29.01 3.43 23.33
C PRO A 473 28.87 3.61 24.84
N GLY A 474 29.99 3.75 25.51
CA GLY A 474 30.06 3.93 26.95
C GLY A 474 30.21 5.38 27.40
N SER A 475 30.74 6.23 26.52
CA SER A 475 31.03 7.64 26.80
C SER A 475 31.03 8.47 25.52
N GLY A 476 31.04 9.80 25.66
CA GLY A 476 31.12 10.76 24.56
C GLY A 476 29.80 11.47 24.28
N ARG A 477 29.71 12.15 23.13
CA ARG A 477 28.50 12.92 22.77
C ARG A 477 27.35 11.97 22.43
N PHE A 478 26.16 12.28 22.93
CA PHE A 478 24.95 11.53 22.60
C PHE A 478 24.64 11.58 21.09
N ASP A 479 24.58 10.39 20.50
CA ASP A 479 24.16 10.15 19.14
C ASP A 479 22.94 9.20 19.14
N PRO A 480 21.77 9.65 18.65
CA PRO A 480 20.58 8.82 18.53
C PRO A 480 20.80 7.49 17.81
N GLU A 481 21.67 7.44 16.80
CA GLU A 481 21.89 6.24 15.98
C GLU A 481 22.70 5.17 16.72
N LEU A 482 23.48 5.57 17.72
CA LEU A 482 24.38 4.68 18.44
C LEU A 482 23.81 4.16 19.77
N VAL A 483 22.60 4.60 20.15
CA VAL A 483 21.96 4.17 21.41
C VAL A 483 21.75 2.64 21.40
N PRO A 484 22.34 1.90 22.36
CA PRO A 484 22.31 0.45 22.37
C PRO A 484 20.96 -0.11 22.88
N PHE A 485 20.71 -1.39 22.60
CA PHE A 485 19.58 -2.20 23.14
C PHE A 485 18.16 -1.82 22.71
N VAL A 486 17.96 -0.59 22.23
CA VAL A 486 16.68 -0.11 21.72
C VAL A 486 16.46 -0.51 20.26
N SER A 487 15.21 -0.45 19.78
CA SER A 487 14.88 -0.72 18.36
C SER A 487 15.30 0.41 17.43
N ASP A 488 15.41 0.16 16.12
CA ASP A 488 15.67 1.17 15.09
C ASP A 488 14.64 2.30 15.19
N ARG A 489 13.34 1.96 15.30
CA ARG A 489 12.28 2.96 15.54
C ARG A 489 12.52 3.83 16.78
N THR A 490 13.05 3.23 17.85
CA THR A 490 13.33 3.99 19.09
C THR A 490 14.49 4.96 18.87
N ARG A 491 15.54 4.57 18.15
CA ARG A 491 16.64 5.47 17.75
C ARG A 491 16.12 6.61 16.89
N GLU A 492 15.37 6.28 15.85
CA GLU A 492 14.84 7.25 14.88
C GLU A 492 13.88 8.26 15.52
N VAL A 493 12.97 7.80 16.37
CA VAL A 493 11.90 8.65 16.92
C VAL A 493 12.29 9.18 18.30
N SER A 494 12.45 8.29 19.27
CA SER A 494 12.57 8.66 20.68
C SER A 494 13.92 9.29 21.01
N MET A 495 15.01 8.73 20.49
CA MET A 495 16.36 9.23 20.77
C MET A 495 16.61 10.55 20.05
N THR A 496 16.13 10.70 18.81
CA THR A 496 16.11 11.98 18.10
C THR A 496 15.24 13.02 18.80
N ASN A 497 14.11 12.61 19.39
CA ASN A 497 13.28 13.51 20.20
C ASN A 497 14.02 13.96 21.46
N TYR A 498 14.62 13.04 22.23
CA TYR A 498 15.44 13.38 23.39
C TYR A 498 16.56 14.38 23.04
N GLN A 499 17.23 14.18 21.90
CA GLN A 499 18.31 15.06 21.45
C GLN A 499 17.82 16.52 21.29
N ARG A 500 16.59 16.72 20.80
CA ARG A 500 15.99 18.04 20.53
C ARG A 500 15.32 18.70 21.74
N ASN A 501 14.96 17.91 22.76
CA ASN A 501 14.28 18.44 23.95
C ASN A 501 15.21 19.30 24.83
N PRO A 502 14.65 20.18 25.68
CA PRO A 502 15.42 21.05 26.57
C PRO A 502 16.39 20.29 27.47
N ASP A 503 17.40 21.00 27.95
CA ASP A 503 18.41 20.51 28.89
C ASP A 503 17.78 20.07 30.23
N HIS A 504 18.61 19.55 31.15
CA HIS A 504 18.15 18.82 32.34
C HIS A 504 17.31 17.61 31.93
N LYS A 505 17.94 16.77 31.11
CA LYS A 505 17.37 15.60 30.48
C LYS A 505 18.25 14.38 30.66
N ALA A 506 17.64 13.21 30.85
CA ALA A 506 18.37 11.96 30.97
C ALA A 506 17.64 10.79 30.29
N ILE A 507 18.40 9.74 29.98
CA ILE A 507 17.92 8.45 29.47
C ILE A 507 18.44 7.35 30.37
N ALA A 508 17.53 6.45 30.75
CA ALA A 508 17.88 5.16 31.34
C ALA A 508 17.34 4.03 30.47
N LEU A 509 18.07 2.92 30.40
CA LEU A 509 17.73 1.77 29.57
C LEU A 509 18.17 0.45 30.20
N THR A 510 17.61 -0.65 29.72
CA THR A 510 18.02 -2.01 30.05
C THR A 510 18.62 -2.71 28.83
N PRO A 511 19.47 -3.72 29.03
CA PRO A 511 19.94 -4.57 27.94
C PRO A 511 18.80 -5.23 27.15
N SER A 512 17.66 -5.53 27.80
CA SER A 512 16.48 -6.12 27.14
C SER A 512 15.71 -5.15 26.23
N GLY A 513 16.07 -3.86 26.25
CA GLY A 513 15.49 -2.82 25.41
C GLY A 513 14.31 -2.06 26.03
N VAL A 514 14.10 -2.17 27.34
CA VAL A 514 13.22 -1.26 28.09
C VAL A 514 13.99 0.04 28.31
N TRP A 515 13.29 1.18 28.23
CA TRP A 515 13.93 2.48 28.42
C TRP A 515 12.92 3.53 28.89
N ALA A 516 13.45 4.62 29.44
CA ALA A 516 12.73 5.84 29.75
C ALA A 516 13.62 7.06 29.47
N ALA A 517 12.99 8.19 29.16
CA ALA A 517 13.66 9.46 28.98
C ALA A 517 12.84 10.58 29.64
N VAL A 518 13.53 11.55 30.21
CA VAL A 518 12.94 12.75 30.83
C VAL A 518 13.71 13.99 30.35
N TRP A 519 13.07 15.15 30.42
CA TRP A 519 13.66 16.44 30.04
C TRP A 519 13.00 17.60 30.78
N GLY A 520 13.66 18.76 30.79
CA GLY A 520 13.14 19.97 31.43
C GLY A 520 12.95 19.84 32.94
N ARG A 521 13.81 19.05 33.60
CA ARG A 521 13.85 18.95 35.08
C ARG A 521 14.53 20.17 35.70
N ALA A 522 14.42 20.32 37.03
CA ALA A 522 15.03 21.45 37.72
C ALA A 522 16.56 21.34 37.80
N SER A 523 17.12 20.13 37.67
CA SER A 523 18.56 19.88 37.64
C SER A 523 18.90 18.60 36.87
N ASP A 524 20.18 18.42 36.54
CA ASP A 524 20.67 17.19 35.94
C ASP A 524 20.51 16.00 36.89
N ASP A 525 20.70 16.19 38.20
CA ASP A 525 20.52 15.15 39.22
C ASP A 525 19.08 14.66 39.30
N GLU A 526 18.11 15.59 39.29
CA GLU A 526 16.69 15.23 39.22
C GLU A 526 16.37 14.49 37.91
N ALA A 527 16.99 14.88 36.80
CA ALA A 527 16.82 14.18 35.52
C ALA A 527 17.33 12.74 35.60
N ARG A 528 18.51 12.52 36.20
CA ARG A 528 19.11 11.18 36.40
C ARG A 528 18.17 10.28 37.20
N GLU A 529 17.74 10.74 38.37
CA GLU A 529 16.87 9.98 39.26
C GLU A 529 15.54 9.65 38.59
N ALA A 530 14.90 10.64 37.96
CA ALA A 530 13.60 10.46 37.31
C ALA A 530 13.67 9.51 36.10
N ALA A 531 14.77 9.52 35.32
CA ALA A 531 14.94 8.58 34.22
C ALA A 531 15.10 7.14 34.71
N LEU A 532 15.93 6.93 35.72
CA LEU A 532 16.15 5.62 36.34
C LEU A 532 14.87 5.07 36.96
N GLU A 533 14.15 5.89 37.72
CA GLU A 533 12.88 5.50 38.34
C GLU A 533 11.84 5.08 37.28
N GLN A 534 11.64 5.89 36.24
CA GLN A 534 10.69 5.58 35.17
C GLN A 534 11.08 4.33 34.38
N CYS A 535 12.38 4.09 34.17
CA CYS A 535 12.84 2.88 33.52
C CYS A 535 12.57 1.66 34.42
N GLN A 536 12.90 1.76 35.71
CA GLN A 536 12.76 0.64 36.65
C GLN A 536 11.29 0.24 36.82
N GLN A 537 10.38 1.22 36.85
CA GLN A 537 8.93 0.99 36.85
C GLN A 537 8.44 0.19 35.64
N ARG A 538 9.10 0.32 34.49
CA ARG A 538 8.73 -0.39 33.24
C ARG A 538 9.39 -1.75 33.11
N SER A 539 10.58 -1.92 33.67
CA SER A 539 11.38 -3.13 33.52
C SER A 539 10.92 -4.24 34.46
N GLU A 540 10.56 -3.90 35.70
CA GLU A 540 10.19 -4.77 36.86
C GLU A 540 11.17 -5.91 37.20
N LYS A 541 11.95 -6.42 36.25
CA LYS A 541 12.72 -7.67 36.31
C LYS A 541 14.19 -7.51 35.96
N MET A 542 14.57 -6.39 35.37
CA MET A 542 15.95 -6.11 34.95
C MET A 542 16.35 -4.71 35.43
N GLU A 543 17.57 -4.61 35.92
CA GLU A 543 18.16 -3.34 36.35
C GLU A 543 18.27 -2.36 35.17
N CYS A 544 17.93 -1.10 35.44
CA CYS A 544 18.07 0.01 34.51
C CYS A 544 19.39 0.74 34.76
N TYR A 545 20.10 1.02 33.67
CA TYR A 545 21.36 1.74 33.66
C TYR A 545 21.14 3.13 33.10
N LEU A 546 21.80 4.12 33.69
CA LEU A 546 21.83 5.48 33.16
C LEU A 546 22.71 5.48 31.90
N TYR A 547 22.16 5.95 30.78
CA TYR A 547 22.89 5.95 29.50
C TYR A 547 23.38 7.35 29.12
N ALA A 548 22.53 8.36 29.24
CA ALA A 548 22.89 9.71 28.83
C ALA A 548 22.28 10.79 29.74
N VAL A 549 23.03 11.87 29.96
CA VAL A 549 22.61 13.06 30.71
C VAL A 549 23.03 14.29 29.91
N ASN A 550 22.07 15.18 29.69
CA ASN A 550 22.25 16.45 28.97
C ASN A 550 23.07 16.36 27.67
N GLY A 551 22.84 15.31 26.87
CA GLY A 551 23.53 15.11 25.60
C GLY A 551 24.95 14.51 25.70
N GLN A 552 25.37 14.04 26.88
CA GLN A 552 26.57 13.23 27.08
C GLN A 552 26.19 11.80 27.45
N VAL A 553 26.88 10.82 26.88
CA VAL A 553 26.78 9.41 27.25
C VAL A 553 27.63 9.19 28.51
N VAL A 554 27.04 8.57 29.54
CA VAL A 554 27.62 8.32 30.87
C VAL A 554 27.56 6.83 31.25
N PHE A 555 27.36 5.97 30.24
CA PHE A 555 27.02 4.56 30.44
C PHE A 555 28.15 3.73 31.08
N ASP A 556 29.42 4.03 30.81
CA ASP A 556 30.56 3.34 31.45
C ASP A 556 30.87 3.87 32.86
N GLU A 557 30.48 5.10 33.19
CA GLU A 557 30.74 5.71 34.50
C GLU A 557 29.84 5.13 35.59
N GLU A 558 28.67 4.63 35.19
CA GLU A 558 27.60 4.14 36.04
C GLU A 558 27.37 2.62 35.88
N ARG A 559 28.31 1.92 35.20
CA ARG A 559 28.29 0.48 34.90
C ARG A 559 29.16 -0.34 35.84
#